data_AF-D5KBG0-F1
#
_entry.id   AF-D5KBG0-F1
#
_cell.length_a   1.000
_cell.length_b   1.000
_cell.length_c   1.000
_cell.angle_alpha   90.00
_cell.angle_beta   90.00
_cell.angle_gamma   90.00
#
_symmetry.space_group_name_H-M   'P 1'
#
loop_
_entity.id
_entity.type
_entity.pdbx_description
1 polymer ?
#
loop_
_entity_poly.entity_id
_entity_poly.type
_entity_poly.pdbx_seq_one_letter_code
_entity_poly.pdbx_strand_id
1 'polypeptide(L)' 'SAASFLGMSGLISLYGIDGFMYAVGPMFSFIAILLVIAEPCRNAGKYTLGDILSFRSSPKIVRGV' A
#
# COMPACT_ATOMS: atom_id res chain seq x y z
N SER A 1 -1.07 14.83 -1.34
CA SER A 1 -2.44 14.90 -0.77
C SER A 1 -2.42 15.78 0.48
N ALA A 2 -3.54 16.43 0.82
CA ALA A 2 -3.65 17.22 2.06
C ALA A 2 -3.32 16.39 3.31
N ALA A 3 -3.71 15.11 3.32
CA ALA A 3 -3.37 14.16 4.38
C ALA A 3 -1.85 13.99 4.54
N SER A 4 -1.09 13.90 3.44
CA SER A 4 0.37 13.77 3.48
C SER A 4 1.04 15.04 4.01
N PHE A 5 0.54 16.21 3.59
CA PHE A 5 1.09 17.50 4.02
C PHE A 5 0.83 17.76 5.51
N LEU A 6 -0.41 17.62 5.96
CA LEU A 6 -0.79 17.77 7.37
C LEU A 6 -0.23 16.66 8.26
N GLY A 7 -0.11 15.43 7.74
CA GLY A 7 0.47 14.31 8.49
C GLY A 7 1.93 14.55 8.84
N MET A 8 2.74 15.01 7.87
CA MET A 8 4.15 15.33 8.11
C MET A 8 4.33 16.55 9.02
N SER A 9 3.58 17.64 8.79
CA SER A 9 3.67 18.83 9.65
C SER A 9 3.20 18.55 11.08
N GLY A 10 2.15 17.74 11.24
CA GLY A 10 1.67 17.28 12.56
C GLY A 10 2.69 16.40 13.28
N LEU A 11 3.33 15.46 12.57
CA LEU A 11 4.39 14.62 13.16
C LEU A 11 5.59 15.45 13.61
N ILE A 12 6.04 16.42 12.81
CA ILE A 12 7.15 17.32 13.17
C ILE A 12 6.75 18.22 14.35
N SER A 13 5.49 18.66 14.42
CA SER A 13 5.01 19.47 15.55
C SER A 13 4.98 18.70 16.87
N LEU A 14 4.81 17.36 16.84
CA LEU A 14 4.75 16.53 18.05
C LEU A 14 6.12 15.96 18.45
N TYR A 15 6.94 15.57 17.48
CA TYR A 15 8.21 14.86 17.70
C TYR A 15 9.45 15.70 17.34
N GLY A 16 9.27 16.97 16.97
CA GLY A 16 10.37 17.86 16.59
C GLY A 16 11.08 17.41 15.30
N ILE A 17 12.39 17.65 15.23
CA ILE A 17 13.23 17.31 14.05
C ILE A 17 13.28 15.81 13.79
N ASP A 18 13.11 14.96 14.82
CA ASP A 18 13.05 13.51 14.64
C ASP A 18 11.82 13.07 13.83
N GLY A 19 10.76 13.88 13.82
CA GLY A 19 9.59 13.69 12.95
C GLY A 19 9.90 13.79 11.45
N PHE A 20 11.00 14.46 11.07
CA PHE A 20 11.45 14.48 9.67
C PHE A 20 11.98 13.12 9.22
N MET A 21 12.56 12.33 10.12
CA MET A 21 13.05 10.98 9.83
C MET A 21 11.93 10.06 9.32
N TYR A 22 10.68 10.31 9.73
CA TYR A 22 9.50 9.59 9.23
C TYR A 22 9.18 9.86 7.74
N ALA A 23 9.70 10.93 7.13
CA ALA A 23 9.54 11.22 5.70
C ALA A 23 10.23 10.18 4.81
N VAL A 24 11.25 9.52 5.36
CA VAL A 24 12.09 8.56 4.64
C VAL A 24 11.35 7.25 4.42
N GLY A 25 10.51 6.84 5.37
CA GLY A 25 9.74 5.60 5.31
C GLY A 25 8.92 5.42 4.03
N PRO A 26 8.06 6.40 3.65
CA PRO A 26 7.27 6.33 2.43
C PRO A 26 8.09 6.15 1.14
N MET A 27 9.28 6.76 1.06
CA MET A 27 10.14 6.66 -0.13
C MET A 27 10.67 5.23 -0.33
N PHE A 28 11.19 4.61 0.73
CA PHE A 28 11.69 3.24 0.67
C PHE A 28 10.56 2.20 0.61
N SER A 29 9.46 2.45 1.32
CA SER A 29 8.29 1.59 1.31
C SER A 29 7.66 1.53 -0.09
N PHE A 30 7.62 2.65 -0.82
CA PHE A 30 7.12 2.67 -2.20
C PHE A 30 7.94 1.77 -3.13
N ILE A 31 9.27 1.81 -3.03
CA ILE A 31 10.17 0.93 -3.79
C ILE A 31 9.95 -0.54 -3.39
N ALA A 32 9.89 -0.83 -2.09
CA ALA A 32 9.69 -2.18 -1.59
C ALA A 32 8.34 -2.78 -2.06
N ILE A 33 7.27 -2.00 -2.03
CA ILE A 33 5.95 -2.39 -2.54
C ILE A 33 5.99 -2.67 -4.05
N LEU A 34 6.69 -1.84 -4.83
CA LEU A 34 6.81 -2.06 -6.27
C LEU A 34 7.60 -3.33 -6.60
N LEU A 35 8.63 -3.67 -5.83
CA LEU A 35 9.41 -4.89 -6.09
C LEU A 35 8.68 -6.14 -5.59
N VAL A 36 8.15 -6.12 -4.36
CA VAL A 36 7.61 -7.32 -3.72
C VAL A 36 6.15 -7.58 -4.09
N ILE A 37 5.33 -6.54 -4.19
CA ILE A 37 3.87 -6.68 -4.36
C ILE A 37 3.45 -6.52 -5.81
N ALA A 38 4.18 -5.74 -6.63
CA ALA A 38 3.78 -5.54 -8.01
C ALA A 38 3.92 -6.81 -8.86
N GLU A 39 4.92 -7.67 -8.62
CA GLU A 39 5.09 -8.94 -9.34
C GLU A 39 3.92 -9.92 -9.15
N PRO A 40 3.50 -10.28 -7.91
CA PRO A 40 2.36 -11.16 -7.71
C PRO A 40 1.04 -10.52 -8.17
N CYS A 41 0.87 -9.20 -8.00
CA CYS A 41 -0.28 -8.48 -8.54
C CYS A 41 -0.33 -8.55 -10.07
N ARG A 42 0.81 -8.40 -10.75
CA ARG A 42 0.90 -8.45 -12.22
C ARG A 42 0.71 -9.86 -12.75
N ASN A 43 1.22 -10.87 -12.05
CA ASN A 43 1.09 -12.27 -12.42
C ASN A 43 -0.32 -12.84 -12.14
N ALA A 44 -1.05 -12.28 -11.17
CA ALA A 44 -2.43 -12.69 -10.87
C ALA A 44 -3.46 -12.24 -11.93
N GLY A 45 -3.09 -11.35 -12.87
CA GLY A 45 -3.98 -10.89 -13.94
C GLY A 45 -5.20 -10.09 -13.48
N LYS A 46 -5.31 -9.80 -12.18
CA LYS A 46 -6.36 -8.97 -11.58
C LYS A 46 -5.79 -7.61 -11.19
N TYR A 47 -6.35 -6.54 -11.75
CA TYR A 47 -5.81 -5.17 -11.64
C TYR A 47 -6.25 -4.42 -10.38
N THR A 48 -7.00 -5.06 -9.48
CA THR A 48 -7.51 -4.43 -8.25
C THR A 48 -7.16 -5.31 -7.05
N LEU A 49 -6.63 -4.71 -5.99
CA LEU A 49 -6.29 -5.40 -4.73
C LEU A 49 -7.48 -6.20 -4.17
N GLY A 50 -8.70 -5.67 -4.30
CA GLY A 50 -9.92 -6.35 -3.85
C GLY A 50 -10.18 -7.68 -4.58
N ASP A 51 -9.80 -7.79 -5.85
CA ASP A 51 -10.03 -8.99 -6.66
C ASP A 51 -9.00 -10.08 -6.30
N ILE A 52 -7.76 -9.69 -6.01
CA ILE A 52 -6.71 -10.58 -5.47
C ILE A 52 -7.08 -11.09 -4.08
N LEU A 53 -7.55 -10.20 -3.21
CA LEU A 53 -8.01 -10.57 -1.87
C LEU A 53 -9.25 -11.49 -1.93
N SER A 54 -10.17 -11.25 -2.88
CA SER A 54 -11.33 -12.12 -3.10
C SER A 54 -10.92 -13.51 -3.58
N PHE A 55 -9.92 -13.61 -4.46
CA PHE A 55 -9.37 -14.89 -4.94
C PHE A 55 -8.73 -15.70 -3.81
N ARG A 56 -8.09 -15.02 -2.84
CA ARG A 56 -7.53 -15.65 -1.63
C ARG A 56 -8.61 -16.05 -0.62
N SER A 57 -9.65 -15.22 -0.45
CA SER A 57 -10.60 -15.32 0.67
C SER A 57 -11.88 -16.10 0.34
N SER A 58 -12.17 -16.35 -0.94
CA SER A 58 -13.24 -17.26 -1.37
C SER A 58 -13.00 -17.70 -2.81
N PRO A 59 -12.74 -18.99 -3.07
CA PRO A 59 -12.84 -19.52 -4.43
C PRO A 59 -14.32 -19.48 -4.81
N LYS A 60 -14.78 -18.37 -5.38
CA LYS A 60 -16.14 -18.29 -5.91
C LYS A 60 -16.15 -19.20 -7.14
N ILE A 61 -16.69 -20.40 -6.99
CA ILE A 61 -17.14 -21.26 -8.09
C ILE A 61 -18.24 -20.49 -8.83
N VAL A 62 -17.85 -19.67 -9.81
CA VAL A 62 -18.80 -18.91 -10.65
C VAL A 62 -19.20 -19.73 -11.86
N ARG A 63 -19.46 -21.03 -11.70
CA ARG A 63 -20.25 -21.88 -12.62
C ARG A 63 -20.80 -23.07 -11.84
N GLY A 64 -22.11 -23.07 -11.61
CA GLY A 64 -22.86 -24.17 -11.01
C GLY A 64 -24.34 -23.94 -11.28
N VAL A 65 -24.73 -24.34 -12.50
CA VAL A 65 -26.08 -24.41 -13.11
C VAL A 65 -26.93 -23.13 -13.19
#